data_AF-E6KVJ8-F1
#
_entry.id   AF-E6KVJ8-F1
#
_cell.length_a   1.000
_cell.length_b   1.000
_cell.length_c   1.000
_cell.angle_alpha   90.00
_cell.angle_beta   90.00
_cell.angle_gamma   90.00
#
_symmetry.space_group_name_H-M   'P 1'
#
loop_
_entity.id
_entity.type
_entity.pdbx_description
1 polymer ?
#
loop_
_entity_poly.entity_id
_entity_poly.type
_entity_poly.pdbx_seq_one_letter_code
_entity_poly.pdbx_strand_id
1 'polypeptide(L)' 'MEHQIDLTAQHRPEVLERILRIARHRGFTVTQMDMQLIDDKVRLKFTVKSDRTLDLLVSQLEKIYDVVEIK' A
#
# COMPACT_ATOMS: atom_id res chain seq x y z
N MET A 1 3.88 8.57 -14.06
CA MET A 1 2.40 8.43 -14.03
C MET A 1 1.92 8.33 -12.58
N GLU A 2 0.64 8.61 -12.32
CA GLU A 2 0.03 8.46 -10.99
C GLU A 2 -1.00 7.33 -10.97
N HIS A 3 -1.04 6.59 -9.87
CA HIS A 3 -1.94 5.45 -9.66
C HIS A 3 -2.51 5.51 -8.26
N GLN A 4 -3.81 5.26 -8.13
CA GLN A 4 -4.46 5.09 -6.84
C GLN A 4 -4.54 3.60 -6.50
N ILE A 5 -4.30 3.26 -5.25
CA ILE A 5 -4.41 1.90 -4.71
C ILE A 5 -5.33 1.94 -3.48
N ASP A 6 -6.26 0.99 -3.44
CA ASP A 6 -7.10 0.72 -2.28
C ASP A 6 -6.62 -0.60 -1.65
N LEU A 7 -6.09 -0.54 -0.44
CA LEU A 7 -5.51 -1.69 0.26
C LEU A 7 -6.21 -1.91 1.59
N THR A 8 -6.56 -3.16 1.89
CA THR A 8 -7.01 -3.58 3.23
C THR A 8 -5.99 -4.52 3.85
N ALA A 9 -5.62 -4.26 5.10
CA ALA A 9 -4.68 -5.09 5.86
C ALA A 9 -5.14 -5.29 7.31
N GLN A 10 -4.61 -6.32 7.96
CA GLN A 10 -4.80 -6.55 9.39
C GLN A 10 -4.14 -5.42 10.21
N HIS A 11 -4.79 -4.97 11.28
CA HIS A 11 -4.20 -3.95 12.14
C HIS A 11 -3.02 -4.51 12.95
N ARG A 12 -1.81 -4.22 12.49
CA ARG A 12 -0.56 -4.51 13.20
C ARG A 12 0.33 -3.28 13.25
N PRO A 13 1.12 -3.09 14.32
CA PRO A 13 1.97 -1.90 14.48
C PRO A 13 2.89 -1.62 13.28
N GLU A 14 3.40 -2.66 12.62
CA GLU A 14 4.39 -2.54 11.53
C GLU A 14 3.80 -2.44 10.11
N VAL A 15 2.48 -2.64 9.94
CA VAL A 15 1.91 -2.87 8.59
C VAL A 15 1.99 -1.63 7.70
N LEU A 16 1.71 -0.45 8.27
CA LEU A 16 1.78 0.82 7.55
C LEU A 16 3.22 1.15 7.14
N GLU A 17 4.17 0.99 8.05
CA GLU A 17 5.59 1.19 7.76
C GLU A 17 6.07 0.24 6.66
N ARG A 18 5.67 -1.05 6.73
CA ARG A 18 6.04 -2.05 5.74
C ARG A 18 5.53 -1.69 4.34
N ILE A 19 4.28 -1.24 4.22
CA ILE A 19 3.68 -0.80 2.95
C ILE A 19 4.45 0.40 2.38
N LEU A 20 4.66 1.44 3.19
CA LEU A 20 5.41 2.63 2.78
C LEU A 20 6.85 2.30 2.39
N ARG A 21 7.49 1.39 3.13
CA ARG A 21 8.83 0.89 2.83
C ARG A 21 8.86 0.19 1.48
N ILE A 22 7.90 -0.69 1.18
CA ILE A 22 7.84 -1.37 -0.11
C ILE A 22 7.64 -0.38 -1.26
N ALA A 23 6.72 0.58 -1.12
CA ALA A 23 6.52 1.64 -2.12
C ALA A 23 7.84 2.36 -2.44
N ARG A 24 8.54 2.82 -1.41
CA ARG A 24 9.84 3.49 -1.54
C ARG A 24 10.90 2.59 -2.17
N HIS A 25 11.07 1.35 -1.69
CA HIS A 25 12.06 0.41 -2.23
C HIS A 25 11.78 0.01 -3.68
N ARG A 26 10.52 0.08 -4.12
CA ARG A 26 10.12 -0.17 -5.50
C ARG A 26 10.20 1.07 -6.39
N GLY A 27 10.64 2.21 -5.87
CA GLY A 27 10.83 3.45 -6.64
C GLY A 27 9.52 4.19 -6.90
N PHE A 28 8.56 4.07 -5.99
CA PHE A 28 7.30 4.80 -6.00
C PHE A 28 7.32 5.87 -4.92
N THR A 29 6.84 7.06 -5.26
CA THR A 29 6.60 8.15 -4.31
C THR A 29 5.14 8.15 -3.95
N VAL A 30 4.81 8.02 -2.66
CA VAL A 30 3.44 8.23 -2.18
C VAL A 30 3.15 9.73 -2.18
N THR A 31 2.10 10.16 -2.89
CA THR A 31 1.72 11.58 -3.00
C THR A 31 0.50 11.94 -2.17
N GLN A 32 -0.37 10.96 -1.90
CA GLN A 32 -1.56 11.10 -1.06
C GLN A 32 -1.79 9.80 -0.29
N MET A 33 -2.30 9.90 0.93
CA MET A 33 -2.65 8.74 1.75
C MET A 33 -3.79 9.10 2.71
N ASP A 34 -4.83 8.29 2.71
CA ASP A 34 -5.92 8.26 3.67
C ASP A 34 -5.91 6.88 4.35
N MET A 35 -6.04 6.87 5.68
CA MET A 35 -6.04 5.66 6.48
C MET A 35 -7.23 5.67 7.43
N GLN A 36 -7.95 4.54 7.47
CA GLN A 36 -9.04 4.31 8.42
C GLN A 36 -8.84 2.97 9.12
N LEU A 37 -9.14 2.92 10.42
CA LEU A 37 -9.22 1.70 11.19
C LEU A 37 -10.71 1.33 11.34
N ILE A 38 -11.14 0.25 10.69
CA ILE A 38 -12.53 -0.22 10.69
C ILE A 38 -12.51 -1.73 10.91
N ASP A 39 -13.25 -2.22 11.90
CA ASP A 39 -13.35 -3.65 12.24
C ASP A 39 -11.98 -4.34 12.39
N ASP A 40 -11.07 -3.73 13.15
CA ASP A 40 -9.68 -4.19 13.36
C ASP A 40 -8.84 -4.34 12.07
N LYS A 41 -9.28 -3.71 10.99
CA LYS A 41 -8.57 -3.67 9.71
C LYS A 41 -8.19 -2.25 9.35
N VAL A 42 -6.98 -2.13 8.84
CA VAL A 42 -6.47 -0.91 8.24
C VAL A 42 -6.94 -0.87 6.80
N ARG A 43 -7.75 0.14 6.46
CA ARG A 43 -8.09 0.49 5.08
C ARG A 43 -7.24 1.68 4.67
N LEU A 44 -6.46 1.50 3.62
CA LEU A 44 -5.53 2.48 3.07
C LEU A 44 -5.94 2.83 1.67
N LYS A 45 -6.15 4.12 1.44
CA LYS A 45 -6.35 4.72 0.13
C LYS A 45 -5.15 5.60 -0.15
N PHE A 46 -4.32 5.24 -1.12
CA PHE A 46 -3.11 6.01 -1.37
C PHE A 46 -2.79 6.14 -2.85
N THR A 47 -2.19 7.27 -3.21
CA THR A 47 -1.76 7.58 -4.56
C THR A 47 -0.25 7.47 -4.63
N VAL A 48 0.25 6.78 -5.65
CA VAL A 48 1.67 6.63 -5.93
C VAL A 48 2.03 7.23 -7.29
N LYS A 49 3.20 7.84 -7.36
CA LYS A 49 3.79 8.37 -8.57
C LYS A 49 5.09 7.65 -8.90
N SER A 50 5.20 7.15 -10.13
CA SER A 50 6.44 6.56 -10.67
C SER A 50 6.39 6.46 -12.20
N ASP A 51 7.55 6.27 -12.82
CA ASP A 51 7.68 5.88 -14.24
C ASP A 51 7.75 4.35 -14.40
N ARG A 52 7.70 3.61 -13.29
CA ARG A 52 7.67 2.15 -13.26
C ARG A 52 6.25 1.61 -13.40
N THR A 53 6.14 0.37 -13.84
CA THR A 53 4.85 -0.34 -13.93
C THR A 53 4.28 -0.65 -12.55
N LEU A 54 3.00 -0.37 -12.34
CA LEU A 54 2.30 -0.54 -11.07
C LEU A 54 2.38 -2.00 -10.55
N ASP A 55 2.44 -2.98 -11.44
CA ASP A 55 2.57 -4.41 -11.11
C ASP A 55 3.78 -4.72 -10.22
N LEU A 56 4.87 -3.96 -10.34
CA LEU A 56 6.07 -4.12 -9.49
C LEU A 56 5.80 -3.75 -8.03
N LEU A 57 4.85 -2.85 -7.78
CA LEU A 57 4.42 -2.49 -6.44
C LEU A 57 3.37 -3.48 -5.93
N VAL A 58 2.31 -3.72 -6.71
CA VAL A 58 1.18 -4.58 -6.33
C VAL A 58 1.67 -5.99 -5.99
N SER A 59 2.48 -6.62 -6.85
CA SER A 59 3.03 -7.96 -6.63
C SER A 59 3.91 -8.11 -5.37
N GLN A 60 4.30 -7.00 -4.75
CA GLN A 60 5.12 -6.98 -3.54
C GLN A 60 4.30 -6.69 -2.29
N LEU A 61 3.27 -5.87 -2.44
CA LEU A 61 2.27 -5.66 -1.40
C LEU A 61 1.44 -6.94 -1.16
N GLU A 62 1.08 -7.67 -2.22
CA GLU A 62 0.38 -8.96 -2.12
C GLU A 62 1.15 -10.05 -1.36
N LYS A 63 2.49 -9.92 -1.28
CA LYS A 63 3.35 -10.86 -0.53
C LYS A 63 3.36 -10.60 0.97
N ILE A 64 2.82 -9.47 1.41
CA ILE A 64 2.72 -9.16 2.84
C ILE A 64 1.59 -10.00 3.42
N TYR A 65 1.92 -10.87 4.38
CA TYR A 65 0.93 -11.74 5.04
C TYR A 65 -0.26 -10.98 5.64
N ASP A 66 -0.01 -9.76 6.12
CA ASP A 66 -1.03 -8.92 6.76
C ASP A 66 -1.97 -8.24 5.75
N VAL A 67 -1.64 -8.24 4.45
CA VAL A 67 -2.50 -7.67 3.41
C VAL A 67 -3.61 -8.67 3.07
N VAL A 68 -4.85 -8.18 3.13
CA VAL A 68 -6.07 -8.97 2.92
C VAL A 68 -6.63 -8.75 1.52
N GLU A 69 -6.57 -7.52 1.02
CA GLU A 69 -7.12 -7.15 -0.29
C GLU A 69 -6.36 -5.95 -0.87
N ILE A 70 -6.17 -5.94 -2.20
CA ILE A 70 -5.68 -4.79 -2.96
C ILE A 70 -6.58 -4.59 -4.18
N LYS A 71 -6.98 -3.35 -4.46
CA LYS A 71 -7.78 -2.93 -5.62
C LYS A 71 -7.15 -1.72 -6.30
#